data_AF-A0A646KM95-F1
#
_entry.id   AF-A0A646KM95-F1
#
_cell.length_a   1.000
_cell.length_b   1.000
_cell.length_c   1.000
_cell.angle_alpha   90.00
_cell.angle_beta   90.00
_cell.angle_gamma   90.00
#
_symmetry.space_group_name_H-M   'P 1'
#
loop_
_entity.id
_entity.type
_entity.pdbx_description
1 polymer ?
#
loop_
_entity_poly.entity_id
_entity_poly.type
_entity_poly.pdbx_seq_one_letter_code
_entity_poly.pdbx_strand_id
1 'polypeptide(L)'
;MRARTGRVCTAVVSLAVALAMAPAPASAGGGDTAGAGEAAGAGAGAGAGNADRDRDRDEDRGHTGWTSAWGSALHRAVPPPPWAGPNWSMEGFSDQSLRQTVRVTAAGTKLRVRLSNRYGRQPLQIARATVAKTAEGAAVRAGTLRELRFSGRAGTVVPTGAERLSDAAALTVRPLEKLTLTLYFAAGTGPATFHLEGFATSYRASGDRAGDASGAAFGQETTQSLYFLSGVEVAGARTEGSVVAFGDSITDGYASTPGADRRYPDRLSERLLADGRRLGVVNAGISGNMLLTDSRCFGEKGLTRFRPEVLDRAGVRTAVVLIGINDIGGGGLPDVSCAVRPVVGAEQIIAGHRELIRTARQRGVTVVGATMTPFKNYQPYYTPEKEEVRDAVNHWIRTSGAYDAVVDLDRALADPRPGHGDELAPAYDFGDGIHPNDAGMKALAEAVADRLPESEL
;
A
#
# COMPACT_ATOMS: atom_id res chain seq x y z
N MET A 1 -6.88 -4.79 -55.17
CA MET A 1 -7.34 -5.88 -54.27
C MET A 1 -6.26 -6.15 -53.22
N ARG A 2 -6.58 -5.92 -51.94
CA ARG A 2 -5.90 -6.35 -50.70
C ARG A 2 -4.41 -6.04 -50.50
N ALA A 3 -4.14 -4.96 -49.76
CA ALA A 3 -2.93 -4.80 -48.95
C ALA A 3 -3.16 -5.39 -47.55
N ARG A 4 -2.25 -6.26 -47.08
CA ARG A 4 -2.18 -6.76 -45.71
C ARG A 4 -1.24 -5.86 -44.91
N THR A 5 -1.74 -5.24 -43.84
CA THR A 5 -0.94 -4.55 -42.83
C THR A 5 -0.62 -5.52 -41.69
N GLY A 6 0.66 -5.84 -41.52
CA GLY A 6 1.17 -6.59 -40.39
C GLY A 6 1.36 -5.70 -39.16
N ARG A 7 0.85 -6.14 -38.02
CA ARG A 7 1.13 -5.54 -36.70
C ARG A 7 2.54 -5.95 -36.26
N VAL A 8 3.35 -4.98 -35.87
CA VAL A 8 4.63 -5.19 -35.19
C VAL A 8 4.34 -5.29 -33.69
N CYS A 9 4.57 -6.47 -33.10
CA CYS A 9 4.66 -6.65 -31.65
C CYS A 9 6.04 -6.19 -31.19
N THR A 10 6.10 -5.21 -30.29
CA THR A 10 7.33 -4.86 -29.58
C THR A 10 7.46 -5.79 -28.38
N ALA A 11 8.36 -6.76 -28.46
CA ALA A 11 8.74 -7.59 -27.32
C ALA A 11 9.60 -6.75 -26.36
N VAL A 12 9.19 -6.64 -25.10
CA VAL A 12 10.02 -6.08 -24.02
C VAL A 12 10.87 -7.22 -23.49
N VAL A 13 12.18 -7.14 -23.70
CA VAL A 13 13.17 -8.08 -23.17
C VAL A 13 13.42 -7.71 -21.70
N SER A 14 13.11 -8.63 -20.80
CA SER A 14 13.52 -8.59 -19.40
C SER A 14 15.03 -8.82 -19.31
N LEU A 15 15.81 -7.76 -19.06
CA LEU A 15 17.26 -7.86 -18.90
C LEU A 15 17.60 -7.97 -17.41
N ALA A 16 18.15 -9.13 -17.03
CA ALA A 16 18.89 -9.28 -15.79
C ALA A 16 20.15 -8.39 -15.84
N VAL A 17 20.24 -7.40 -14.94
CA VAL A 17 21.43 -6.54 -14.85
C VAL A 17 22.40 -7.14 -13.85
N ALA A 18 23.48 -7.71 -14.37
CA ALA A 18 24.75 -7.80 -13.66
C ALA A 18 25.47 -6.46 -13.80
N LEU A 19 25.89 -5.84 -12.69
CA LEU A 19 26.82 -4.72 -12.74
C LEU A 19 28.03 -5.00 -11.85
N ALA A 20 29.16 -5.20 -12.50
CA ALA A 20 30.48 -5.10 -11.90
C ALA A 20 30.82 -3.62 -11.68
N MET A 21 31.28 -3.26 -10.48
CA MET A 21 31.96 -1.99 -10.22
C MET A 21 33.34 -2.30 -9.65
N ALA A 22 34.37 -1.90 -10.37
CA ALA A 22 35.77 -1.93 -9.94
C ALA A 22 36.01 -0.88 -8.83
N PRO A 23 36.96 -1.12 -7.91
CA PRO A 23 37.24 -0.18 -6.82
C PRO A 23 38.13 0.98 -7.30
N ALA A 24 37.82 2.20 -6.87
CA ALA A 24 38.74 3.35 -6.95
C ALA A 24 39.54 3.48 -5.63
N PRO A 25 40.75 4.06 -5.66
CA PRO A 25 41.82 3.73 -4.73
C PRO A 25 41.75 4.48 -3.40
N ALA A 26 42.30 3.83 -2.37
CA ALA A 26 42.59 4.41 -1.08
C ALA A 26 43.70 5.47 -1.18
N SER A 27 43.49 6.63 -0.55
CA SER A 27 44.55 7.55 -0.18
C SER A 27 44.78 7.48 1.33
N ALA A 28 46.03 7.26 1.70
CA ALA A 28 46.53 7.24 3.06
C ALA A 28 47.11 8.60 3.47
N GLY A 29 47.10 8.84 4.78
CA GLY A 29 47.76 9.94 5.49
C GLY A 29 46.78 10.58 6.47
N GLY A 30 46.97 10.61 7.79
CA GLY A 30 48.09 10.32 8.67
C GLY A 30 48.06 11.37 9.80
N GLY A 31 48.20 10.95 11.06
CA GLY A 31 48.60 11.82 12.18
C GLY A 31 47.58 12.06 13.30
N ASP A 32 47.69 11.22 14.34
CA ASP A 32 47.67 11.47 15.80
C ASP A 32 46.94 12.69 16.41
N THR A 33 46.13 12.45 17.45
CA THR A 33 46.55 12.52 18.88
C THR A 33 45.38 12.31 19.84
N ALA A 34 45.72 11.78 21.02
CA ALA A 34 44.84 11.37 22.10
C ALA A 34 44.20 12.52 22.89
N GLY A 35 43.07 12.23 23.54
CA GLY A 35 42.47 13.08 24.56
C GLY A 35 41.31 12.37 25.26
N ALA A 36 41.62 11.69 26.37
CA ALA A 36 40.64 11.16 27.31
C ALA A 36 39.94 12.29 28.09
N GLY A 37 38.67 12.08 28.42
CA GLY A 37 37.91 12.97 29.31
C GLY A 37 36.55 12.36 29.67
N GLU A 38 36.52 11.62 30.78
CA GLU A 38 35.30 11.28 31.50
C GLU A 38 34.58 12.54 31.99
N ALA A 39 33.24 12.53 31.96
CA ALA A 39 32.43 13.17 32.99
C ALA A 39 31.04 12.56 33.04
N ALA A 40 30.80 11.77 34.09
CA ALA A 40 29.49 11.47 34.60
C ALA A 40 28.86 12.73 35.21
N GLY A 41 27.56 12.92 35.00
CA GLY A 41 26.78 13.98 35.62
C GLY A 41 25.30 13.60 35.67
N ALA A 42 24.92 12.92 36.75
CA ALA A 42 23.53 12.74 37.12
C ALA A 42 22.98 14.04 37.72
N GLY A 43 21.79 14.47 37.27
CA GLY A 43 21.05 15.59 37.82
C GLY A 43 19.56 15.40 37.61
N ALA A 44 18.86 15.06 38.69
CA ALA A 44 17.43 14.84 38.74
C ALA A 44 16.62 16.13 38.47
N GLY A 45 15.54 15.99 37.71
CA GLY A 45 14.48 17.00 37.58
C GLY A 45 13.14 16.28 37.46
N ALA A 46 12.44 16.16 38.60
CA ALA A 46 11.10 15.60 38.67
C ALA A 46 10.03 16.64 38.31
N GLY A 47 8.92 16.17 37.72
CA GLY A 47 7.60 16.74 37.97
C GLY A 47 7.02 17.66 36.89
N ALA A 48 6.43 17.07 35.85
CA ALA A 48 5.16 17.48 35.23
C ALA A 48 4.97 16.69 33.93
N GLY A 49 3.93 15.88 33.80
CA GLY A 49 3.65 15.23 32.52
C GLY A 49 2.69 14.05 32.50
N ASN A 50 2.08 13.67 33.62
CA ASN A 50 1.21 12.49 33.65
C ASN A 50 -0.29 12.77 33.50
N ALA A 51 -0.70 14.02 33.28
CA ALA A 51 -2.12 14.37 33.11
C ALA A 51 -2.58 14.44 31.63
N ASP A 52 -1.65 14.46 30.67
CA ASP A 52 -1.97 14.60 29.24
C ASP A 52 -2.05 13.24 28.52
N ARG A 53 -1.50 12.18 29.11
CA ARG A 53 -1.55 10.82 28.54
C ARG A 53 -2.86 10.09 28.78
N ASP A 54 -3.66 10.54 29.74
CA ASP A 54 -4.95 9.92 30.06
C ASP A 54 -6.13 10.57 29.32
N ARG A 55 -5.98 11.79 28.77
CA ARG A 55 -7.03 12.42 27.94
C ARG A 55 -7.08 11.87 26.51
N ASP A 56 -5.94 11.48 25.94
CA ASP A 56 -5.88 10.85 24.61
C ASP A 56 -6.40 9.39 24.61
N ARG A 57 -6.56 8.76 25.79
CA ARG A 57 -7.04 7.38 25.90
C ARG A 57 -8.57 7.25 25.98
N ASP A 58 -9.28 8.32 26.30
CA ASP A 58 -10.74 8.30 26.46
C ASP A 58 -11.52 8.70 25.19
N GLU A 59 -10.86 9.28 24.17
CA GLU A 59 -11.44 9.39 22.81
C GLU A 59 -11.28 8.10 21.97
N ASP A 60 -10.47 7.15 22.44
CA ASP A 60 -10.08 5.92 21.72
C ASP A 60 -11.05 4.73 21.93
N ARG A 61 -12.22 4.98 22.55
CA ARG A 61 -13.28 3.97 22.79
C ARG A 61 -14.48 4.08 21.83
N GLY A 62 -14.28 4.64 20.63
CA GLY A 62 -15.36 4.88 19.67
C GLY A 62 -14.95 4.82 18.20
N HIS A 63 -14.50 3.66 17.71
CA HIS A 63 -14.61 3.31 16.29
C HIS A 63 -16.07 3.33 15.77
N THR A 64 -17.05 3.63 16.63
CA THR A 64 -18.45 3.82 16.30
C THR A 64 -18.63 5.12 15.49
N GLY A 65 -18.56 5.00 14.16
CA GLY A 65 -19.05 6.03 13.23
C GLY A 65 -18.11 6.37 12.07
N TRP A 66 -16.83 5.95 12.12
CA TRP A 66 -15.88 6.13 11.01
C TRP A 66 -15.65 4.81 10.26
N THR A 67 -15.49 4.91 8.95
CA THR A 67 -15.18 3.78 8.06
C THR A 67 -14.02 4.17 7.15
N SER A 68 -13.01 3.32 7.04
CA SER A 68 -11.96 3.49 6.05
C SER A 68 -12.55 3.35 4.64
N ALA A 69 -12.50 4.44 3.88
CA ALA A 69 -13.01 4.52 2.52
C ALA A 69 -11.88 4.44 1.48
N TRP A 70 -10.63 4.56 1.90
CA TRP A 70 -9.47 4.38 1.06
C TRP A 70 -8.25 4.24 1.97
N GLY A 71 -7.22 3.54 1.51
CA GLY A 71 -5.92 3.49 2.17
C GLY A 71 -4.85 2.90 1.28
N SER A 72 -3.61 3.08 1.71
CA SER A 72 -2.41 2.52 1.10
C SER A 72 -1.49 2.04 2.20
N ALA A 73 -0.82 0.91 1.97
CA ALA A 73 0.34 0.51 2.75
C ALA A 73 1.54 1.38 2.38
N LEU A 74 2.40 1.72 3.34
CA LEU A 74 3.51 2.64 3.11
C LEU A 74 4.85 1.95 3.40
N HIS A 75 5.90 2.38 2.70
CA HIS A 75 7.26 1.92 2.91
C HIS A 75 8.27 3.07 2.86
N ARG A 76 9.53 2.73 3.11
CA ARG A 76 10.66 3.65 3.19
C ARG A 76 10.94 4.23 1.81
N ALA A 77 11.53 5.42 1.74
CA ALA A 77 12.01 5.98 0.48
C ALA A 77 12.97 5.01 -0.22
N VAL A 78 12.77 4.82 -1.53
CA VAL A 78 13.63 4.00 -2.39
C VAL A 78 13.91 4.74 -3.69
N PRO A 79 15.12 4.60 -4.27
CA PRO A 79 15.39 5.12 -5.60
C PRO A 79 14.41 4.51 -6.62
N PRO A 80 14.05 5.23 -7.70
CA PRO A 80 13.17 4.70 -8.73
C PRO A 80 13.79 3.44 -9.34
N PRO A 81 13.13 2.27 -9.23
CA PRO A 81 13.63 1.07 -9.88
C PRO A 81 13.46 1.16 -11.41
N PRO A 82 14.26 0.44 -12.20
CA PRO A 82 14.23 0.54 -13.68
C PRO A 82 12.87 0.24 -14.32
N TRP A 83 12.02 -0.54 -13.64
CA TRP A 83 10.70 -0.94 -14.11
C TRP A 83 9.57 -0.03 -13.63
N ALA A 84 9.83 0.88 -12.69
CA ALA A 84 8.84 1.87 -12.26
C ALA A 84 9.11 3.24 -12.88
N GLY A 85 8.07 4.07 -12.94
CA GLY A 85 8.22 5.48 -13.29
C GLY A 85 9.04 6.28 -12.26
N PRO A 86 9.29 7.56 -12.54
CA PRO A 86 9.94 8.43 -11.56
C PRO A 86 9.16 8.47 -10.24
N ASN A 87 9.88 8.59 -9.13
CA ASN A 87 9.32 8.92 -7.83
C ASN A 87 10.21 9.94 -7.11
N TRP A 88 9.63 10.68 -6.16
CA TRP A 88 10.28 11.75 -5.41
C TRP A 88 10.65 11.33 -3.98
N SER A 89 10.62 10.02 -3.67
CA SER A 89 10.72 9.58 -2.28
C SER A 89 12.09 9.86 -1.68
N MET A 90 13.16 9.76 -2.47
CA MET A 90 14.52 10.05 -2.02
C MET A 90 14.78 11.56 -1.85
N GLU A 91 14.23 12.37 -2.75
CA GLU A 91 14.38 13.84 -2.73
C GLU A 91 13.52 14.48 -1.63
N GLY A 92 12.29 14.01 -1.46
CA GLY A 92 11.29 14.68 -0.63
C GLY A 92 10.71 15.91 -1.32
N PHE A 93 10.25 16.85 -0.49
CA PHE A 93 9.61 18.08 -0.93
C PHE A 93 10.16 19.27 -0.13
N SER A 94 10.28 20.44 -0.76
CA SER A 94 10.68 21.68 -0.09
C SER A 94 10.13 22.89 -0.84
N ASP A 95 9.40 23.77 -0.15
CA ASP A 95 8.60 24.85 -0.74
C ASP A 95 7.76 24.38 -1.94
N GLN A 96 7.06 23.27 -1.74
CA GLN A 96 6.32 22.58 -2.79
C GLN A 96 4.97 22.09 -2.28
N SER A 97 4.01 22.10 -3.18
CA SER A 97 2.72 21.44 -3.03
C SER A 97 2.73 20.10 -3.74
N LEU A 98 2.31 19.07 -3.01
CA LEU A 98 2.06 17.72 -3.48
C LEU A 98 0.56 17.52 -3.60
N ARG A 99 0.07 17.18 -4.80
CA ARG A 99 -1.34 16.93 -5.06
C ARG A 99 -1.55 15.49 -5.52
N GLN A 100 -2.41 14.76 -4.83
CA GLN A 100 -2.64 13.33 -5.06
C GLN A 100 -4.11 13.04 -5.24
N THR A 101 -4.43 12.11 -6.16
CA THR A 101 -5.80 11.67 -6.39
C THR A 101 -6.03 10.28 -5.80
N VAL A 102 -7.13 10.12 -5.07
CA VAL A 102 -7.57 8.85 -4.49
C VAL A 102 -9.04 8.61 -4.80
N ARG A 103 -9.46 7.35 -4.94
CA ARG A 103 -10.87 6.98 -5.16
C ARG A 103 -11.44 6.39 -3.88
N VAL A 104 -12.43 7.03 -3.29
CA VAL A 104 -13.07 6.51 -2.07
C VAL A 104 -14.07 5.41 -2.41
N THR A 105 -14.19 4.42 -1.55
CA THR A 105 -15.00 3.22 -1.74
C THR A 105 -16.24 3.21 -0.84
N ALA A 106 -16.31 4.09 0.16
CA ALA A 106 -17.46 4.25 1.06
C ALA A 106 -18.04 5.67 1.01
N ALA A 107 -19.34 5.77 1.32
CA ALA A 107 -20.07 7.03 1.40
C ALA A 107 -19.87 7.74 2.74
N GLY A 108 -20.01 9.06 2.76
CA GLY A 108 -20.09 9.83 4.00
C GLY A 108 -20.46 11.29 3.77
N THR A 109 -20.85 12.00 4.83
CA THR A 109 -21.14 13.45 4.81
C THR A 109 -19.96 14.27 5.30
N LYS A 110 -19.00 13.62 5.96
CA LYS A 110 -17.72 14.19 6.40
C LYS A 110 -16.62 13.17 6.23
N LEU A 111 -15.40 13.66 6.08
CA LEU A 111 -14.20 12.83 5.96
C LEU A 111 -13.06 13.35 6.83
N ARG A 112 -12.09 12.50 7.11
CA ARG A 112 -10.79 12.86 7.68
C ARG A 112 -9.68 12.10 6.97
N VAL A 113 -8.48 12.65 7.01
CA VAL A 113 -7.31 12.14 6.29
C VAL A 113 -6.25 11.70 7.29
N ARG A 114 -5.63 10.54 7.03
CA ARG A 114 -4.53 10.00 7.82
C ARG A 114 -3.22 10.23 7.10
N LEU A 115 -2.35 10.99 7.73
CA LEU A 115 -1.02 11.30 7.24
C LEU A 115 0.03 10.54 8.06
N SER A 116 1.10 10.08 7.41
CA SER A 116 2.10 9.21 8.03
C SER A 116 3.52 9.70 7.79
N ASN A 117 4.29 9.77 8.87
CA ASN A 117 5.73 10.00 8.86
C ASN A 117 6.49 8.79 9.44
N ARG A 118 5.93 7.59 9.26
CA ARG A 118 6.42 6.32 9.83
C ARG A 118 7.90 6.05 9.54
N TYR A 119 8.35 6.38 8.33
CA TYR A 119 9.72 6.14 7.87
C TYR A 119 10.54 7.43 7.68
N GLY A 120 10.02 8.58 8.12
CA GLY A 120 10.74 9.84 8.03
C GLY A 120 11.98 9.85 8.94
N ARG A 121 12.95 10.71 8.61
CA ARG A 121 14.17 10.90 9.41
C ARG A 121 14.13 12.12 10.31
N GLN A 122 13.06 12.91 10.21
CA GLN A 122 12.82 14.13 10.97
C GLN A 122 11.31 14.39 11.08
N PRO A 123 10.85 15.26 12.01
CA PRO A 123 9.45 15.66 12.08
C PRO A 123 8.96 16.28 10.76
N LEU A 124 7.86 15.76 10.23
CA LEU A 124 7.26 16.22 8.98
C LEU A 124 6.39 17.45 9.26
N GLN A 125 6.79 18.60 8.72
CA GLN A 125 6.02 19.84 8.82
C GLN A 125 5.10 19.99 7.61
N ILE A 126 3.79 19.87 7.83
CA ILE A 126 2.77 20.16 6.82
C ILE A 126 2.23 21.55 7.12
N ALA A 127 2.57 22.51 6.27
CA ALA A 127 2.16 23.91 6.45
C ALA A 127 0.68 24.09 6.15
N ARG A 128 0.15 23.37 5.17
CA ARG A 128 -1.26 23.43 4.77
C ARG A 128 -1.70 22.13 4.11
N ALA A 129 -2.97 21.77 4.29
CA ALA A 129 -3.56 20.63 3.59
C ALA A 129 -5.00 20.93 3.14
N THR A 130 -5.38 20.45 1.96
CA THR A 130 -6.74 20.60 1.42
C THR A 130 -7.24 19.28 0.82
N VAL A 131 -8.57 19.15 0.75
CA VAL A 131 -9.25 18.06 0.05
C VAL A 131 -10.40 18.62 -0.77
N ALA A 132 -10.65 18.06 -1.94
CA ALA A 132 -11.76 18.43 -2.81
C ALA A 132 -12.20 17.24 -3.65
N LYS A 133 -13.38 17.31 -4.28
CA LYS A 133 -13.74 16.32 -5.31
C LYS A 133 -12.93 16.59 -6.56
N THR A 134 -12.35 15.55 -7.14
CA THR A 134 -11.57 15.66 -8.38
C THR A 134 -12.48 16.09 -9.54
N ALA A 135 -11.99 17.05 -10.34
CA ALA A 135 -12.56 17.37 -11.64
C ALA A 135 -11.79 16.58 -12.72
N GLU A 136 -11.12 17.25 -13.65
CA GLU A 136 -10.25 16.64 -14.66
C GLU A 136 -8.78 16.87 -14.32
N GLY A 137 -7.94 15.84 -14.48
CA GLY A 137 -6.51 15.93 -14.16
C GLY A 137 -6.26 16.41 -12.72
N ALA A 138 -5.47 17.47 -12.58
CA ALA A 138 -5.16 18.08 -11.30
C ALA A 138 -6.23 19.10 -10.80
N ALA A 139 -7.26 19.37 -11.60
CA ALA A 139 -8.32 20.31 -11.24
C ALA A 139 -9.28 19.70 -10.21
N VAL A 140 -9.93 20.56 -9.44
CA VAL A 140 -10.93 20.15 -8.46
C VAL A 140 -12.27 20.85 -8.70
N ARG A 141 -13.36 20.21 -8.28
CA ARG A 141 -14.71 20.74 -8.50
C ARG A 141 -14.95 21.98 -7.65
N ALA A 142 -15.44 23.05 -8.28
CA ALA A 142 -15.79 24.29 -7.61
C ALA A 142 -16.75 24.04 -6.43
N GLY A 143 -16.57 24.79 -5.34
CA GLY A 143 -17.37 24.67 -4.11
C GLY A 143 -17.09 23.44 -3.24
N THR A 144 -16.24 22.51 -3.68
CA THR A 144 -15.92 21.28 -2.91
C THR A 144 -14.63 21.34 -2.11
N LEU A 145 -13.78 22.34 -2.36
CA LEU A 145 -12.50 22.48 -1.64
C LEU A 145 -12.75 22.75 -0.15
N ARG A 146 -12.07 21.97 0.68
CA ARG A 146 -12.05 22.10 2.13
C ARG A 146 -10.62 22.17 2.61
N GLU A 147 -10.36 23.11 3.50
CA GLU A 147 -9.13 23.12 4.27
C GLU A 147 -9.19 22.03 5.34
N LEU A 148 -8.15 21.20 5.39
CA LEU A 148 -7.99 20.20 6.43
C LEU A 148 -7.35 20.88 7.64
N ARG A 149 -7.90 20.59 8.82
CA ARG A 149 -7.40 21.12 10.09
C ARG A 149 -6.84 19.99 10.94
N PHE A 150 -5.97 20.34 11.88
CA PHE A 150 -5.37 19.42 12.84
C PHE A 150 -5.42 20.07 14.21
N SER A 151 -6.34 19.60 15.07
CA SER A 151 -6.65 20.26 16.34
C SER A 151 -6.99 21.75 16.14
N GLY A 152 -7.80 22.04 15.11
CA GLY A 152 -8.27 23.38 14.74
C GLY A 152 -7.30 24.21 13.88
N ARG A 153 -6.04 23.79 13.72
CA ARG A 153 -4.99 24.54 13.01
C ARG A 153 -4.88 24.12 11.54
N ALA A 154 -4.52 25.04 10.64
CA ALA A 154 -4.41 24.77 9.20
C ALA A 154 -3.20 23.88 8.81
N GLY A 155 -2.21 23.76 9.68
CA GLY A 155 -1.02 22.93 9.50
C GLY A 155 -0.74 22.07 10.74
N THR A 156 0.18 21.12 10.60
CA THR A 156 0.55 20.18 11.66
C THR A 156 2.01 19.75 11.54
N VAL A 157 2.57 19.26 12.63
CA VAL A 157 3.82 18.50 12.64
C VAL A 157 3.47 17.04 12.92
N VAL A 158 3.99 16.11 12.10
CA VAL A 158 3.88 14.67 12.33
C VAL A 158 5.25 14.17 12.81
N PRO A 159 5.38 13.74 14.08
CA PRO A 159 6.65 13.21 14.59
C PRO A 159 7.18 12.05 13.75
N THR A 160 8.49 11.84 13.77
CA THR A 160 9.12 10.65 13.18
C THR A 160 8.50 9.38 13.74
N GLY A 161 8.16 8.41 12.89
CA GLY A 161 7.57 7.15 13.31
C GLY A 161 6.07 7.21 13.60
N ALA A 162 5.44 8.39 13.48
CA ALA A 162 4.05 8.60 13.87
C ALA A 162 3.10 8.80 12.68
N GLU A 163 1.81 8.71 12.98
CA GLU A 163 0.72 9.12 12.10
C GLU A 163 -0.08 10.27 12.74
N ARG A 164 -0.82 11.00 11.91
CA ARG A 164 -1.71 12.07 12.32
C ARG A 164 -3.00 12.04 11.50
N LEU A 165 -4.13 12.00 12.19
CA LEU A 165 -5.44 12.22 11.57
C LEU A 165 -5.74 13.72 11.53
N SER A 166 -6.38 14.17 10.45
CA SER A 166 -7.02 15.48 10.42
C SER A 166 -8.29 15.50 11.26
N ASP A 167 -8.73 16.70 11.61
CA ASP A 167 -10.09 16.96 12.06
C ASP A 167 -11.09 16.57 10.95
N ALA A 168 -12.35 16.40 11.31
CA ALA A 168 -13.41 16.10 10.35
C ALA A 168 -13.69 17.31 9.43
N ALA A 169 -13.60 17.11 8.12
CA ALA A 169 -13.99 18.09 7.12
C ALA A 169 -15.37 17.73 6.53
N ALA A 170 -16.28 18.70 6.51
CA ALA A 170 -17.62 18.52 5.92
C ALA A 170 -17.53 18.50 4.38
N LEU A 171 -17.53 17.30 3.81
CA LEU A 171 -17.54 17.04 2.38
C LEU A 171 -18.30 15.74 2.11
N THR A 172 -19.50 15.86 1.53
CA THR A 172 -20.30 14.69 1.16
C THR A 172 -19.69 13.96 -0.03
N VAL A 173 -19.42 12.67 0.13
CA VAL A 173 -18.83 11.80 -0.89
C VAL A 173 -19.69 10.55 -1.09
N ARG A 174 -19.72 10.06 -2.33
CA ARG A 174 -20.31 8.77 -2.68
C ARG A 174 -19.21 7.75 -2.97
N PRO A 175 -19.50 6.45 -2.85
CA PRO A 175 -18.58 5.41 -3.31
C PRO A 175 -18.16 5.68 -4.75
N LEU A 176 -16.92 5.33 -5.05
CA LEU A 176 -16.27 5.46 -6.36
C LEU A 176 -15.98 6.90 -6.81
N GLU A 177 -16.29 7.92 -6.00
CA GLU A 177 -15.87 9.30 -6.28
C GLU A 177 -14.36 9.47 -6.05
N LYS A 178 -13.71 10.26 -6.92
CA LYS A 178 -12.32 10.65 -6.77
C LYS A 178 -12.19 11.93 -5.93
N LEU A 179 -11.23 11.93 -5.03
CA LEU A 179 -10.82 13.06 -4.22
C LEU A 179 -9.39 13.46 -4.57
N THR A 180 -9.16 14.76 -4.57
CA THR A 180 -7.84 15.35 -4.75
C THR A 180 -7.42 15.97 -3.43
N LEU A 181 -6.31 15.48 -2.88
CA LEU A 181 -5.69 15.95 -1.65
C LEU A 181 -4.44 16.74 -2.00
N THR A 182 -4.26 17.93 -1.43
CA THR A 182 -3.04 18.71 -1.61
C THR A 182 -2.37 18.95 -0.26
N LEU A 183 -1.08 18.64 -0.15
CA LEU A 183 -0.22 18.93 1.00
C LEU A 183 0.81 19.97 0.59
N TYR A 184 0.97 21.03 1.37
CA TYR A 184 2.03 22.03 1.17
C TYR A 184 3.11 21.89 2.24
N PHE A 185 4.36 21.80 1.79
CA PHE A 185 5.55 21.70 2.62
C PHE A 185 6.38 22.96 2.45
N ALA A 186 6.29 23.87 3.42
CA ALA A 186 7.09 25.11 3.43
C ALA A 186 8.58 24.84 3.73
N ALA A 187 8.88 23.76 4.44
CA ALA A 187 10.23 23.32 4.78
C ALA A 187 10.53 21.94 4.18
N GLY A 188 11.82 21.64 4.03
CA GLY A 188 12.29 20.36 3.50
C GLY A 188 11.82 19.16 4.31
N THR A 189 11.19 18.20 3.65
CA THR A 189 10.71 16.96 4.30
C THR A 189 11.84 15.96 4.55
N GLY A 190 12.90 16.00 3.75
CA GLY A 190 13.84 14.89 3.60
C GLY A 190 13.16 13.68 2.94
N PRO A 191 13.79 12.49 2.96
CA PRO A 191 13.23 11.30 2.34
C PRO A 191 11.81 10.99 2.82
N ALA A 192 10.89 10.79 1.87
CA ALA A 192 9.47 10.66 2.12
C ALA A 192 9.08 9.23 2.54
N THR A 193 8.17 9.16 3.51
CA THR A 193 7.33 7.98 3.70
C THR A 193 6.37 7.89 2.51
N PHE A 194 6.39 6.79 1.78
CA PHE A 194 5.70 6.74 0.49
C PHE A 194 5.20 5.34 0.12
N HIS A 195 4.43 5.25 -0.95
CA HIS A 195 4.00 4.02 -1.59
C HIS A 195 4.38 4.10 -3.07
N LEU A 196 5.07 3.07 -3.55
CA LEU A 196 5.74 3.12 -4.85
C LEU A 196 4.72 3.06 -5.99
N GLU A 197 3.77 2.14 -5.90
CA GLU A 197 2.86 1.81 -6.98
C GLU A 197 1.42 2.27 -6.68
N GLY A 198 1.24 3.58 -6.50
CA GLY A 198 -0.08 4.15 -6.22
C GLY A 198 -1.10 4.00 -7.36
N PHE A 199 -0.62 3.77 -8.60
CA PHE A 199 -1.40 3.66 -9.84
C PHE A 199 -2.39 4.82 -10.08
N ALA A 200 -2.15 5.96 -9.44
CA ALA A 200 -2.89 7.20 -9.62
C ALA A 200 -1.88 8.35 -9.73
N THR A 201 -2.20 9.35 -10.55
CA THR A 201 -1.29 10.47 -10.78
C THR A 201 -1.18 11.36 -9.54
N SER A 202 0.05 11.52 -9.08
CA SER A 202 0.46 12.54 -8.13
C SER A 202 1.20 13.65 -8.87
N TYR A 203 0.99 14.89 -8.45
CA TYR A 203 1.52 16.09 -9.06
C TYR A 203 2.36 16.88 -8.05
N ARG A 204 3.40 17.56 -8.53
CA ARG A 204 4.23 18.47 -7.75
C ARG A 204 4.22 19.87 -8.39
N ALA A 205 4.17 20.90 -7.56
CA ALA A 205 4.22 22.29 -7.98
C ALA A 205 4.94 23.13 -6.92
N SER A 206 5.67 24.17 -7.33
CA SER A 206 6.37 25.07 -6.40
C SER A 206 5.41 26.02 -5.65
N GLY A 207 5.74 26.31 -4.40
CA GLY A 207 5.01 27.19 -3.49
C GLY A 207 3.72 26.59 -2.92
N ASP A 208 2.98 27.40 -2.15
CA ASP A 208 1.64 27.04 -1.66
C ASP A 208 0.61 27.11 -2.80
N ARG A 209 0.23 25.94 -3.29
CA ARG A 209 -0.83 25.70 -4.29
C ARG A 209 -1.99 24.90 -3.69
N ALA A 210 -2.09 24.80 -2.37
CA ALA A 210 -3.13 24.01 -1.71
C ALA A 210 -4.54 24.51 -2.06
N GLY A 211 -4.69 25.81 -2.30
CA GLY A 211 -5.93 26.46 -2.73
C GLY A 211 -6.19 26.50 -4.24
N ASP A 212 -5.26 26.04 -5.09
CA ASP A 212 -5.41 26.15 -6.55
C ASP A 212 -6.49 25.19 -7.06
N ALA A 213 -7.66 25.71 -7.39
CA ALA A 213 -8.76 24.89 -7.87
C ALA A 213 -8.60 24.43 -9.32
N SER A 214 -7.89 25.21 -10.14
CA SER A 214 -7.74 24.98 -11.58
C SER A 214 -6.80 23.82 -11.88
N GLY A 215 -5.82 23.57 -11.00
CA GLY A 215 -4.77 22.59 -11.25
C GLY A 215 -3.72 23.06 -12.26
N ALA A 216 -3.79 24.28 -12.79
CA ALA A 216 -2.87 24.78 -13.81
C ALA A 216 -1.41 24.79 -13.34
N ALA A 217 -1.17 24.99 -12.03
CA ALA A 217 0.17 24.91 -11.45
C ALA A 217 0.79 23.50 -11.47
N PHE A 218 -0.01 22.45 -11.70
CA PHE A 218 0.36 21.04 -11.55
C PHE A 218 0.58 20.34 -12.91
N GLY A 219 1.07 21.04 -13.93
CA GLY A 219 1.19 20.49 -15.29
C GLY A 219 2.53 19.86 -15.67
N GLN A 220 3.58 20.05 -14.86
CA GLN A 220 4.97 19.77 -15.28
C GLN A 220 5.52 18.46 -14.72
N GLU A 221 5.22 18.16 -13.45
CA GLU A 221 5.87 17.09 -12.70
C GLU A 221 4.83 16.11 -12.17
N THR A 222 4.91 14.87 -12.64
CA THR A 222 4.01 13.80 -12.23
C THR A 222 4.73 12.51 -11.90
N THR A 223 4.13 11.74 -10.99
CA THR A 223 4.54 10.36 -10.65
C THR A 223 3.29 9.51 -10.43
N GLN A 224 3.46 8.20 -10.31
CA GLN A 224 2.39 7.27 -9.94
C GLN A 224 2.49 6.77 -8.50
N SER A 225 3.34 7.40 -7.70
CA SER A 225 3.54 7.08 -6.28
C SER A 225 2.68 7.97 -5.39
N LEU A 226 2.43 7.52 -4.17
CA LEU A 226 1.75 8.30 -3.12
C LEU A 226 2.73 8.62 -2.01
N TYR A 227 2.64 9.79 -1.40
CA TYR A 227 3.54 10.20 -0.33
C TYR A 227 2.76 10.68 0.88
N PHE A 228 3.21 10.28 2.06
CA PHE A 228 2.69 10.66 3.38
C PHE A 228 1.20 10.41 3.64
N LEU A 229 0.45 9.80 2.70
CA LEU A 229 -0.99 9.60 2.79
C LEU A 229 -1.29 8.11 3.00
N SER A 230 -1.71 7.72 4.21
CA SER A 230 -2.01 6.31 4.53
C SER A 230 -3.49 5.98 4.54
N GLY A 231 -4.40 6.97 4.61
CA GLY A 231 -5.84 6.68 4.63
C GLY A 231 -6.78 7.86 4.48
N VAL A 232 -8.00 7.55 4.04
CA VAL A 232 -9.16 8.45 4.09
C VAL A 232 -10.29 7.70 4.80
N GLU A 233 -10.85 8.34 5.82
CA GLU A 233 -11.96 7.81 6.61
C GLU A 233 -13.19 8.69 6.43
N VAL A 234 -14.37 8.08 6.34
CA VAL A 234 -15.65 8.75 6.15
C VAL A 234 -16.60 8.45 7.30
N ALA A 235 -17.51 9.37 7.57
CA ALA A 235 -18.56 9.22 8.58
C ALA A 235 -19.85 9.91 8.14
N GLY A 236 -20.95 9.61 8.85
CA GLY A 236 -22.25 10.25 8.65
C GLY A 236 -23.10 9.65 7.53
N ALA A 237 -22.75 8.46 7.05
CA ALA A 237 -23.61 7.59 6.25
C ALA A 237 -23.61 6.18 6.87
N ARG A 238 -24.64 5.38 6.58
CA ARG A 238 -24.69 3.98 7.03
C ARG A 238 -23.72 3.13 6.21
N THR A 239 -22.75 2.53 6.87
CA THR A 239 -21.78 1.59 6.29
C THR A 239 -21.86 0.24 7.00
N GLU A 240 -21.35 -0.81 6.37
CA GLU A 240 -21.20 -2.16 6.94
C GLU A 240 -19.79 -2.39 7.52
N GLY A 241 -18.99 -1.31 7.61
CA GLY A 241 -17.57 -1.35 7.96
C GLY A 241 -16.66 -1.35 6.74
N SER A 242 -15.47 -1.91 6.87
CA SER A 242 -14.46 -2.00 5.81
C SER A 242 -13.80 -3.38 5.70
N VAL A 243 -13.40 -3.68 4.47
CA VAL A 243 -12.58 -4.82 4.07
C VAL A 243 -11.20 -4.31 3.71
N VAL A 244 -10.15 -4.95 4.23
CA VAL A 244 -8.77 -4.63 3.86
C VAL A 244 -8.19 -5.79 3.06
N ALA A 245 -7.79 -5.50 1.82
CA ALA A 245 -7.03 -6.40 0.96
C ALA A 245 -5.55 -6.28 1.31
N PHE A 246 -4.97 -7.32 1.91
CA PHE A 246 -3.60 -7.33 2.41
C PHE A 246 -2.74 -8.31 1.63
N GLY A 247 -1.62 -7.82 1.08
CA GLY A 247 -0.78 -8.69 0.29
C GLY A 247 0.43 -8.05 -0.36
N ASP A 248 0.91 -8.70 -1.40
CA ASP A 248 2.06 -8.31 -2.20
C ASP A 248 1.65 -7.60 -3.51
N SER A 249 2.43 -7.74 -4.60
CA SER A 249 2.22 -7.07 -5.89
C SER A 249 0.90 -7.42 -6.56
N ILE A 250 0.41 -8.64 -6.34
CA ILE A 250 -0.88 -9.07 -6.88
C ILE A 250 -2.01 -8.27 -6.20
N THR A 251 -1.86 -7.97 -4.92
CA THR A 251 -2.80 -7.11 -4.17
C THR A 251 -2.59 -5.64 -4.41
N ASP A 252 -1.33 -5.21 -4.50
CA ASP A 252 -0.96 -3.83 -4.80
C ASP A 252 -1.56 -3.39 -6.15
N GLY A 253 -1.57 -4.35 -7.09
CA GLY A 253 -2.21 -4.23 -8.38
C GLY A 253 -1.21 -4.03 -9.50
N TYR A 254 0.01 -4.55 -9.35
CA TYR A 254 1.01 -4.60 -10.42
C TYR A 254 0.39 -5.09 -11.73
N ALA A 255 0.85 -4.52 -12.86
CA ALA A 255 0.31 -4.76 -14.20
C ALA A 255 -1.13 -4.25 -14.48
N SER A 256 -1.81 -3.66 -13.49
CA SER A 256 -3.08 -2.95 -13.74
C SER A 256 -2.86 -1.67 -14.53
N THR A 257 -3.79 -1.33 -15.42
CA THR A 257 -3.72 -0.08 -16.19
C THR A 257 -3.70 1.15 -15.26
N PRO A 258 -2.64 1.98 -15.25
CA PRO A 258 -2.56 3.13 -14.35
C PRO A 258 -3.69 4.14 -14.59
N GLY A 259 -4.23 4.69 -13.50
CA GLY A 259 -5.31 5.69 -13.52
C GLY A 259 -6.70 5.13 -13.87
N ALA A 260 -6.81 3.86 -14.25
CA ALA A 260 -8.06 3.23 -14.67
C ALA A 260 -8.86 2.60 -13.51
N ASP A 261 -8.31 2.59 -12.29
CA ASP A 261 -8.92 2.00 -11.09
C ASP A 261 -9.32 0.52 -11.29
N ARG A 262 -8.39 -0.28 -11.83
CA ARG A 262 -8.63 -1.68 -12.24
C ARG A 262 -7.94 -2.75 -11.39
N ARG A 263 -7.28 -2.35 -10.31
CA ARG A 263 -6.68 -3.28 -9.36
C ARG A 263 -7.79 -4.11 -8.72
N TYR A 264 -7.52 -5.34 -8.28
CA TYR A 264 -8.60 -6.16 -7.73
C TYR A 264 -9.33 -5.50 -6.54
N PRO A 265 -8.68 -4.74 -5.63
CA PRO A 265 -9.41 -4.05 -4.57
C PRO A 265 -10.34 -2.94 -5.10
N ASP A 266 -9.98 -2.26 -6.18
CA ASP A 266 -10.86 -1.28 -6.85
C ASP A 266 -12.08 -2.02 -7.44
N ARG A 267 -11.86 -3.11 -8.15
CA ARG A 267 -12.92 -3.95 -8.76
C ARG A 267 -13.81 -4.60 -7.71
N LEU A 268 -13.24 -4.99 -6.57
CA LEU A 268 -13.97 -5.53 -5.43
C LEU A 268 -14.94 -4.47 -4.89
N SER A 269 -14.51 -3.21 -4.79
CA SER A 269 -15.40 -2.12 -4.36
C SER A 269 -16.56 -1.90 -5.34
N GLU A 270 -16.31 -2.02 -6.64
CA GLU A 270 -17.35 -1.90 -7.68
C GLU A 270 -18.36 -3.05 -7.58
N ARG A 271 -17.88 -4.28 -7.41
CA ARG A 271 -18.74 -5.46 -7.26
C ARG A 271 -19.57 -5.40 -5.98
N LEU A 272 -18.97 -5.09 -4.84
CA LEU A 272 -19.68 -4.97 -3.56
C LEU A 272 -20.77 -3.90 -3.62
N LEU A 273 -20.49 -2.76 -4.25
CA LEU A 273 -21.49 -1.71 -4.45
C LEU A 273 -22.65 -2.18 -5.33
N ALA A 274 -22.36 -2.91 -6.41
CA ALA A 274 -23.37 -3.48 -7.30
C ALA A 274 -24.27 -4.50 -6.56
N ASP A 275 -23.69 -5.26 -5.63
CA ASP A 275 -24.39 -6.22 -4.77
C ASP A 275 -25.13 -5.53 -3.59
N GLY A 276 -25.10 -4.20 -3.51
CA GLY A 276 -25.78 -3.42 -2.47
C GLY A 276 -25.07 -3.39 -1.11
N ARG A 277 -23.86 -3.94 -1.02
CA ARG A 277 -23.04 -3.99 0.20
C ARG A 277 -22.33 -2.66 0.42
N ARG A 278 -22.55 -2.04 1.58
CA ARG A 278 -21.99 -0.72 1.91
C ARG A 278 -20.65 -0.83 2.65
N LEU A 279 -19.73 -1.60 2.10
CA LEU A 279 -18.39 -1.80 2.66
C LEU A 279 -17.37 -0.85 2.03
N GLY A 280 -16.54 -0.23 2.86
CA GLY A 280 -15.30 0.36 2.39
C GLY A 280 -14.31 -0.75 2.00
N VAL A 281 -13.50 -0.51 0.97
CA VAL A 281 -12.39 -1.38 0.57
C VAL A 281 -11.09 -0.58 0.65
N VAL A 282 -10.09 -1.18 1.29
CA VAL A 282 -8.73 -0.62 1.45
C VAL A 282 -7.73 -1.55 0.79
N ASN A 283 -6.81 -0.97 0.00
CA ASN A 283 -5.67 -1.70 -0.54
C ASN A 283 -4.46 -1.54 0.39
N ALA A 284 -4.00 -2.64 0.97
CA ALA A 284 -2.78 -2.76 1.76
C ALA A 284 -1.79 -3.72 1.08
N GLY A 285 -1.74 -3.70 -0.25
CA GLY A 285 -0.70 -4.33 -1.06
C GLY A 285 0.62 -3.55 -1.01
N ILE A 286 1.74 -4.26 -1.10
CA ILE A 286 3.05 -3.70 -1.42
C ILE A 286 3.76 -4.65 -2.39
N SER A 287 4.08 -4.20 -3.59
CA SER A 287 4.82 -4.99 -4.55
C SER A 287 6.14 -5.55 -3.99
N GLY A 288 6.36 -6.85 -4.20
CA GLY A 288 7.52 -7.60 -3.70
C GLY A 288 7.52 -7.86 -2.18
N ASN A 289 6.46 -7.50 -1.46
CA ASN A 289 6.41 -7.71 -0.02
C ASN A 289 6.38 -9.20 0.35
N MET A 290 7.06 -9.51 1.44
CA MET A 290 7.19 -10.86 1.99
C MET A 290 6.48 -10.92 3.34
N LEU A 291 5.92 -12.08 3.68
CA LEU A 291 5.28 -12.31 4.96
C LEU A 291 6.30 -12.30 6.11
N LEU A 292 7.46 -12.93 5.90
CA LEU A 292 8.42 -13.26 6.96
C LEU A 292 9.67 -12.39 6.98
N THR A 293 9.97 -11.70 5.87
CA THR A 293 11.27 -11.04 5.66
C THR A 293 11.10 -9.57 5.33
N ASP A 294 11.85 -8.70 6.02
CA ASP A 294 11.88 -7.27 5.71
C ASP A 294 12.65 -7.03 4.41
N SER A 295 12.23 -6.02 3.65
CA SER A 295 12.91 -5.58 2.43
C SER A 295 13.16 -4.08 2.46
N ARG A 296 14.40 -3.69 2.11
CA ARG A 296 14.74 -2.28 1.90
C ARG A 296 13.95 -1.68 0.73
N CYS A 297 13.58 -2.50 -0.26
CA CYS A 297 12.87 -2.08 -1.45
C CYS A 297 11.35 -2.27 -1.37
N PHE A 298 10.89 -3.26 -0.60
CA PHE A 298 9.51 -3.78 -0.63
C PHE A 298 8.84 -3.76 0.75
N GLY A 299 9.30 -2.87 1.62
CA GLY A 299 8.71 -2.61 2.92
C GLY A 299 9.01 -3.65 4.01
N GLU A 300 8.48 -3.36 5.19
CA GLU A 300 8.54 -4.26 6.34
C GLU A 300 7.75 -5.53 6.07
N LYS A 301 8.16 -6.63 6.67
CA LYS A 301 7.50 -7.93 6.51
C LYS A 301 6.03 -7.86 6.90
N GLY A 302 5.22 -8.70 6.26
CA GLY A 302 3.78 -8.74 6.44
C GLY A 302 3.36 -8.83 7.91
N LEU A 303 4.04 -9.66 8.70
CA LEU A 303 3.78 -9.79 10.15
C LEU A 303 3.92 -8.46 10.92
N THR A 304 4.90 -7.64 10.57
CA THR A 304 5.14 -6.35 11.23
C THR A 304 4.08 -5.31 10.86
N ARG A 305 3.70 -5.26 9.58
CA ARG A 305 2.80 -4.21 9.07
C ARG A 305 1.32 -4.55 9.19
N PHE A 306 0.96 -5.82 9.41
CA PHE A 306 -0.44 -6.26 9.44
C PHE A 306 -1.30 -5.47 10.43
N ARG A 307 -0.88 -5.32 11.69
CA ARG A 307 -1.66 -4.57 12.69
C ARG A 307 -1.91 -3.10 12.27
N PRO A 308 -0.88 -2.27 12.03
CA PRO A 308 -1.10 -0.85 11.68
C PRO A 308 -1.75 -0.63 10.31
N GLU A 309 -1.63 -1.57 9.37
CA GLU A 309 -2.17 -1.42 8.01
C GLU A 309 -3.53 -2.08 7.80
N VAL A 310 -3.91 -3.00 8.69
CA VAL A 310 -5.18 -3.74 8.62
C VAL A 310 -6.03 -3.47 9.85
N LEU A 311 -5.52 -3.82 11.04
CA LEU A 311 -6.34 -3.93 12.26
C LEU A 311 -6.62 -2.59 12.94
N ASP A 312 -5.79 -1.58 12.68
CA ASP A 312 -5.98 -0.23 13.22
C ASP A 312 -6.77 0.67 12.23
N ARG A 313 -7.34 0.09 11.16
CA ARG A 313 -8.18 0.78 10.17
C ARG A 313 -9.60 0.98 10.69
N ALA A 314 -10.19 2.14 10.42
CA ALA A 314 -11.51 2.48 10.94
C ALA A 314 -12.60 1.55 10.37
N GLY A 315 -13.36 0.96 11.30
CA GLY A 315 -14.48 0.09 10.96
C GLY A 315 -14.08 -1.20 10.27
N VAL A 316 -12.82 -1.64 10.35
CA VAL A 316 -12.39 -2.92 9.75
C VAL A 316 -13.19 -4.08 10.34
N ARG A 317 -13.75 -4.90 9.45
CA ARG A 317 -14.49 -6.12 9.80
C ARG A 317 -13.86 -7.36 9.20
N THR A 318 -13.23 -7.20 8.04
CA THR A 318 -12.65 -8.31 7.28
C THR A 318 -11.27 -7.96 6.74
N ALA A 319 -10.34 -8.91 6.84
CA ALA A 319 -9.05 -8.87 6.18
C ALA A 319 -8.97 -10.00 5.16
N VAL A 320 -8.65 -9.69 3.91
CA VAL A 320 -8.35 -10.67 2.86
C VAL A 320 -6.83 -10.78 2.77
N VAL A 321 -6.28 -11.98 2.98
CA VAL A 321 -4.83 -12.22 3.05
C VAL A 321 -4.37 -13.02 1.84
N LEU A 322 -3.63 -12.36 0.94
CA LEU A 322 -2.95 -12.94 -0.22
C LEU A 322 -1.47 -12.56 -0.17
N ILE A 323 -0.64 -13.42 0.44
CA ILE A 323 0.79 -13.14 0.63
C ILE A 323 1.57 -14.45 0.77
N GLY A 324 2.88 -14.42 0.49
CA GLY A 324 3.80 -15.53 0.68
C GLY A 324 4.55 -15.94 -0.58
N ILE A 325 4.07 -15.52 -1.76
CA ILE A 325 4.66 -15.91 -3.04
C ILE A 325 6.09 -15.38 -3.21
N ASN A 326 6.38 -14.19 -2.67
CA ASN A 326 7.72 -13.60 -2.68
C ASN A 326 8.69 -14.28 -1.70
N ASP A 327 8.18 -14.78 -0.57
CA ASP A 327 8.99 -15.55 0.38
C ASP A 327 9.49 -16.86 -0.27
N ILE A 328 8.60 -17.53 -1.01
CA ILE A 328 8.89 -18.79 -1.70
C ILE A 328 9.71 -18.54 -2.97
N GLY A 329 9.16 -17.78 -3.90
CA GLY A 329 9.74 -17.53 -5.22
C GLY A 329 11.05 -16.75 -5.14
N GLY A 330 11.13 -15.76 -4.25
CA GLY A 330 12.34 -14.97 -4.03
C GLY A 330 13.42 -15.67 -3.18
N GLY A 331 13.07 -16.75 -2.47
CA GLY A 331 13.96 -17.48 -1.57
C GLY A 331 15.21 -17.99 -2.29
N GLY A 332 16.38 -17.70 -1.70
CA GLY A 332 17.69 -18.10 -2.22
C GLY A 332 18.23 -17.27 -3.39
N LEU A 333 17.44 -16.34 -3.96
CA LEU A 333 17.93 -15.44 -4.99
C LEU A 333 18.93 -14.43 -4.41
N PRO A 334 20.00 -14.06 -5.15
CA PRO A 334 21.03 -13.12 -4.67
C PRO A 334 20.46 -11.79 -4.14
N ASP A 335 21.05 -11.26 -3.07
CA ASP A 335 20.69 -9.91 -2.60
C ASP A 335 21.23 -8.86 -3.56
N VAL A 336 20.31 -8.24 -4.30
CA VAL A 336 20.57 -7.10 -5.20
C VAL A 336 20.38 -5.77 -4.47
N SER A 337 20.87 -5.68 -3.24
CA SER A 337 20.71 -4.54 -2.33
C SER A 337 19.26 -4.23 -1.91
N CYS A 338 18.36 -5.20 -2.01
CA CYS A 338 16.96 -5.05 -1.62
C CYS A 338 16.63 -5.84 -0.36
N ALA A 339 16.91 -7.13 -0.36
CA ALA A 339 16.62 -8.02 0.76
C ALA A 339 17.46 -9.29 0.65
N VAL A 340 17.97 -9.76 1.79
CA VAL A 340 18.42 -11.14 1.92
C VAL A 340 17.17 -12.00 2.07
N ARG A 341 16.93 -12.90 1.11
CA ARG A 341 15.74 -13.74 1.07
C ARG A 341 16.12 -15.18 1.40
N PRO A 342 15.93 -15.64 2.66
CA PRO A 342 16.22 -17.02 3.02
C PRO A 342 15.31 -17.97 2.23
N VAL A 343 15.80 -19.17 1.92
CA VAL A 343 14.92 -20.25 1.49
C VAL A 343 14.05 -20.65 2.67
N VAL A 344 12.73 -20.70 2.46
CA VAL A 344 11.75 -21.03 3.50
C VAL A 344 10.90 -22.21 3.07
N GLY A 345 10.55 -23.07 4.03
CA GLY A 345 9.63 -24.19 3.83
C GLY A 345 8.17 -23.83 4.13
N ALA A 346 7.25 -24.73 3.76
CA ALA A 346 5.81 -24.52 3.92
C ALA A 346 5.41 -24.25 5.38
N GLU A 347 5.98 -24.97 6.34
CA GLU A 347 5.66 -24.78 7.77
C GLU A 347 6.01 -23.38 8.29
N GLN A 348 7.07 -22.74 7.77
CA GLN A 348 7.44 -21.38 8.17
C GLN A 348 6.43 -20.37 7.63
N ILE A 349 5.99 -20.52 6.38
CA ILE A 349 4.93 -19.69 5.80
C ILE A 349 3.63 -19.90 6.59
N ILE A 350 3.20 -21.15 6.79
CA ILE A 350 2.00 -21.51 7.54
C ILE A 350 2.02 -20.91 8.96
N ALA A 351 3.15 -20.96 9.65
CA ALA A 351 3.29 -20.34 10.97
C ALA A 351 3.04 -18.81 10.92
N GLY A 352 3.55 -18.12 9.90
CA GLY A 352 3.26 -16.71 9.68
C GLY A 352 1.77 -16.45 9.42
N HIS A 353 1.12 -17.25 8.57
CA HIS A 353 -0.32 -17.12 8.34
C HIS A 353 -1.14 -17.36 9.63
N ARG A 354 -0.76 -18.35 10.45
CA ARG A 354 -1.38 -18.59 11.78
C ARG A 354 -1.23 -17.40 12.71
N GLU A 355 -0.09 -16.69 12.67
CA GLU A 355 0.12 -15.49 13.45
C GLU A 355 -0.78 -14.33 13.01
N LEU A 356 -0.95 -14.12 11.69
CA LEU A 356 -1.90 -13.14 11.16
C LEU A 356 -3.33 -13.43 11.62
N ILE A 357 -3.77 -14.69 11.50
CA ILE A 357 -5.09 -15.15 11.92
C ILE A 357 -5.31 -14.89 13.41
N ARG A 358 -4.36 -15.31 14.27
CA ARG A 358 -4.44 -15.10 15.72
C ARG A 358 -4.57 -13.62 16.05
N THR A 359 -3.77 -12.76 15.40
CA THR A 359 -3.73 -11.32 15.66
C THR A 359 -5.03 -10.64 15.23
N ALA A 360 -5.60 -11.02 14.10
CA ALA A 360 -6.89 -10.51 13.64
C ALA A 360 -8.06 -10.94 14.53
N ARG A 361 -8.11 -12.23 14.93
CA ARG A 361 -9.15 -12.74 15.83
C ARG A 361 -9.14 -12.06 17.19
N GLN A 362 -7.96 -11.71 17.71
CA GLN A 362 -7.83 -10.90 18.94
C GLN A 362 -8.45 -9.50 18.83
N ARG A 363 -8.69 -9.01 17.61
CA ARG A 363 -9.36 -7.73 17.31
C ARG A 363 -10.79 -7.93 16.78
N GLY A 364 -11.32 -9.16 16.77
CA GLY A 364 -12.65 -9.45 16.23
C GLY A 364 -12.78 -9.21 14.72
N VAL A 365 -11.65 -9.27 13.99
CA VAL A 365 -11.62 -9.13 12.53
C VAL A 365 -11.69 -10.52 11.89
N THR A 366 -12.63 -10.69 10.97
CA THR A 366 -12.76 -11.89 10.15
C THR A 366 -11.61 -11.98 9.16
N VAL A 367 -10.99 -13.15 9.02
CA VAL A 367 -9.86 -13.35 8.10
C VAL A 367 -10.23 -14.31 7.00
N VAL A 368 -10.15 -13.80 5.77
CA VAL A 368 -10.32 -14.58 4.54
C VAL A 368 -8.94 -14.93 4.00
N GLY A 369 -8.62 -16.22 3.95
CA GLY A 369 -7.39 -16.72 3.37
C GLY A 369 -7.53 -16.87 1.87
N ALA A 370 -6.60 -16.31 1.10
CA ALA A 370 -6.55 -16.48 -0.34
C ALA A 370 -5.32 -17.31 -0.73
N THR A 371 -5.52 -18.36 -1.54
CA THR A 371 -4.42 -19.17 -2.04
C THR A 371 -3.51 -18.34 -2.95
N MET A 372 -2.19 -18.54 -2.87
CA MET A 372 -1.23 -17.93 -3.79
C MET A 372 -1.53 -18.36 -5.23
N THR A 373 -1.44 -17.44 -6.19
CA THR A 373 -1.75 -17.70 -7.60
C THR A 373 -0.67 -18.55 -8.26
N PRO A 374 -0.91 -19.09 -9.47
CA PRO A 374 0.11 -19.83 -10.21
C PRO A 374 1.27 -18.91 -10.64
N PHE A 375 2.49 -19.46 -10.69
CA PHE A 375 3.69 -18.68 -11.05
C PHE A 375 4.73 -19.45 -11.88
N LYS A 376 4.37 -20.59 -12.47
CA LYS A 376 5.30 -21.51 -13.14
C LYS A 376 6.17 -20.89 -14.22
N ASN A 377 5.63 -19.90 -14.93
CA ASN A 377 6.31 -19.24 -16.03
C ASN A 377 7.13 -18.00 -15.59
N TYR A 378 7.12 -17.64 -14.31
CA TYR A 378 7.84 -16.48 -13.78
C TYR A 378 9.27 -16.84 -13.35
N GLN A 379 10.24 -16.33 -14.09
CA GLN A 379 11.66 -16.60 -13.87
C GLN A 379 12.36 -15.38 -13.25
N PRO A 380 13.32 -15.57 -12.33
CA PRO A 380 13.88 -16.84 -11.83
C PRO A 380 13.17 -17.37 -10.57
N TYR A 381 11.90 -17.01 -10.34
CA TYR A 381 11.19 -17.38 -9.12
C TYR A 381 10.86 -18.87 -9.07
N TYR A 382 10.41 -19.44 -10.18
CA TYR A 382 9.92 -20.81 -10.21
C TYR A 382 11.04 -21.87 -10.23
N THR A 383 10.88 -22.87 -9.36
CA THR A 383 11.49 -24.20 -9.48
C THR A 383 10.45 -25.24 -9.02
N PRO A 384 10.57 -26.52 -9.43
CA PRO A 384 9.67 -27.57 -8.93
C PRO A 384 9.60 -27.64 -7.40
N GLU A 385 10.73 -27.47 -6.70
CA GLU A 385 10.80 -27.52 -5.25
C GLU A 385 10.05 -26.35 -4.59
N LYS A 386 10.07 -25.17 -5.22
CA LYS A 386 9.31 -24.01 -4.75
C LYS A 386 7.81 -24.18 -5.01
N GLU A 387 7.44 -24.85 -6.09
CA GLU A 387 6.05 -25.21 -6.38
C GLU A 387 5.51 -26.17 -5.32
N GLU A 388 6.28 -27.18 -4.91
CA GLU A 388 5.91 -28.09 -3.81
C GLU A 388 5.63 -27.33 -2.51
N VAL A 389 6.42 -26.30 -2.19
CA VAL A 389 6.18 -25.43 -1.02
C VAL A 389 4.89 -24.62 -1.20
N ARG A 390 4.66 -24.02 -2.37
CA ARG A 390 3.44 -23.26 -2.67
C ARG A 390 2.20 -24.15 -2.53
N ASP A 391 2.24 -25.35 -3.10
CA ASP A 391 1.17 -26.34 -3.06
C ASP A 391 0.86 -26.79 -1.64
N ALA A 392 1.88 -27.05 -0.82
CA ALA A 392 1.68 -27.40 0.58
C ALA A 392 0.99 -26.28 1.37
N VAL A 393 1.39 -25.02 1.16
CA VAL A 393 0.74 -23.86 1.81
C VAL A 393 -0.68 -23.67 1.29
N ASN A 394 -0.90 -23.72 -0.03
CA ASN A 394 -2.22 -23.59 -0.63
C ASN A 394 -3.16 -24.71 -0.21
N HIS A 395 -2.67 -25.95 -0.10
CA HIS A 395 -3.42 -27.07 0.47
C HIS A 395 -3.85 -26.76 1.90
N TRP A 396 -2.92 -26.32 2.76
CA TRP A 396 -3.24 -25.94 4.13
C TRP A 396 -4.27 -24.80 4.20
N ILE A 397 -4.16 -23.76 3.36
CA ILE A 397 -5.15 -22.67 3.28
C ILE A 397 -6.54 -23.25 2.98
N ARG A 398 -6.66 -24.19 2.04
CA ARG A 398 -7.94 -24.78 1.62
C ARG A 398 -8.58 -25.69 2.66
N THR A 399 -7.79 -26.51 3.34
CA THR A 399 -8.32 -27.69 4.06
C THR A 399 -8.22 -27.61 5.57
N SER A 400 -7.37 -26.74 6.12
CA SER A 400 -7.07 -26.75 7.56
C SER A 400 -8.20 -26.23 8.45
N GLY A 401 -9.14 -25.46 7.91
CA GLY A 401 -10.13 -24.71 8.70
C GLY A 401 -9.51 -23.59 9.55
N ALA A 402 -8.26 -23.19 9.27
CA ALA A 402 -7.59 -22.15 10.04
C ALA A 402 -8.20 -20.76 9.80
N TYR A 403 -8.58 -20.46 8.55
CA TYR A 403 -9.24 -19.21 8.15
C TYR A 403 -10.75 -19.26 8.38
N ASP A 404 -11.37 -18.10 8.55
CA ASP A 404 -12.82 -17.98 8.74
C ASP A 404 -13.57 -18.18 7.41
N ALA A 405 -12.94 -17.81 6.29
CA ALA A 405 -13.36 -18.19 4.93
C ALA A 405 -12.14 -18.33 4.01
N VAL A 406 -12.31 -19.01 2.87
CA VAL A 406 -11.23 -19.26 1.91
C VAL A 406 -11.67 -18.88 0.50
N VAL A 407 -10.76 -18.24 -0.24
CA VAL A 407 -10.86 -17.98 -1.69
C VAL A 407 -9.74 -18.73 -2.41
N ASP A 408 -10.11 -19.55 -3.39
CA ASP A 408 -9.16 -20.32 -4.20
C ASP A 408 -8.75 -19.55 -5.46
N LEU A 409 -7.90 -18.53 -5.28
CA LEU A 409 -7.39 -17.70 -6.37
C LEU A 409 -6.41 -18.43 -7.30
N ASP A 410 -5.78 -19.48 -6.79
CA ASP A 410 -4.94 -20.38 -7.56
C ASP A 410 -5.75 -21.02 -8.67
N ARG A 411 -6.87 -21.67 -8.33
CA ARG A 411 -7.80 -22.23 -9.31
C ARG A 411 -8.51 -21.18 -10.15
N ALA A 412 -8.81 -20.01 -9.57
CA ALA A 412 -9.51 -18.96 -10.31
C ALA A 412 -8.68 -18.42 -11.48
N LEU A 413 -7.34 -18.44 -11.36
CA LEU A 413 -6.44 -17.91 -12.37
C LEU A 413 -5.62 -18.96 -13.14
N ALA A 414 -5.66 -20.23 -12.71
CA ALA A 414 -4.97 -21.33 -13.37
C ALA A 414 -5.41 -21.53 -14.83
N ASP A 415 -4.46 -21.91 -15.69
CA ASP A 415 -4.76 -22.33 -17.04
C ASP A 415 -5.59 -23.63 -17.03
N PRO A 416 -6.78 -23.64 -17.66
CA PRO A 416 -7.67 -24.81 -17.64
C PRO A 416 -7.20 -25.97 -18.54
N ARG A 417 -6.16 -25.78 -19.35
CA ARG A 417 -5.63 -26.83 -20.23
C ARG A 417 -5.00 -27.97 -19.40
N PRO A 418 -5.20 -29.25 -19.77
CA PRO A 418 -4.62 -30.37 -19.03
C PRO A 418 -3.10 -30.24 -18.87
N GLY A 419 -2.60 -30.32 -17.64
CA GLY A 419 -1.16 -30.22 -17.33
C GLY A 419 -0.62 -28.80 -17.13
N HIS A 420 -1.45 -27.77 -17.26
CA HIS A 420 -1.06 -26.36 -17.13
C HIS A 420 -1.58 -25.67 -15.84
N GLY A 421 -2.03 -26.45 -14.84
CA GLY A 421 -2.65 -25.90 -13.62
C GLY A 421 -1.77 -24.93 -12.82
N ASP A 422 -0.44 -25.07 -12.90
CA ASP A 422 0.51 -24.19 -12.20
C ASP A 422 0.92 -22.97 -13.04
N GLU A 423 0.37 -22.85 -14.26
CA GLU A 423 0.54 -21.70 -15.14
C GLU A 423 -0.62 -20.73 -14.97
N LEU A 424 -0.29 -19.43 -14.97
CA LEU A 424 -1.28 -18.39 -15.04
C LEU A 424 -1.97 -18.46 -16.41
N ALA A 425 -3.31 -18.49 -16.43
CA ALA A 425 -4.05 -18.60 -17.68
C ALA A 425 -3.67 -17.43 -18.63
N PRO A 426 -3.41 -17.67 -19.92
CA PRO A 426 -3.01 -16.62 -20.86
C PRO A 426 -3.99 -15.45 -20.98
N ALA A 427 -5.27 -15.68 -20.69
CA ALA A 427 -6.29 -14.62 -20.65
C ALA A 427 -6.11 -13.65 -19.47
N TYR A 428 -5.50 -14.12 -18.38
CA TYR A 428 -5.27 -13.38 -17.15
C TYR A 428 -3.83 -12.91 -16.98
N ASP A 429 -2.88 -13.46 -17.74
CA ASP A 429 -1.47 -13.11 -17.66
C ASP A 429 -1.16 -11.74 -18.30
N PHE A 430 -0.40 -10.90 -17.61
CA PHE A 430 0.20 -9.69 -18.20
C PHE A 430 1.31 -10.01 -19.20
N GLY A 431 1.87 -11.22 -19.12
CA GLY A 431 2.91 -11.75 -19.99
C GLY A 431 4.20 -12.11 -19.25
N ASP A 432 4.19 -12.09 -17.91
CA ASP A 432 5.34 -12.49 -17.10
C ASP A 432 5.12 -13.82 -16.36
N GLY A 433 3.90 -14.37 -16.39
CA GLY A 433 3.59 -15.67 -15.80
C GLY A 433 3.34 -15.65 -14.30
N ILE A 434 3.15 -14.48 -13.66
CA ILE A 434 2.74 -14.36 -12.26
C ILE A 434 1.74 -13.22 -12.02
N HIS A 435 1.87 -12.09 -12.73
CA HIS A 435 1.06 -10.90 -12.47
C HIS A 435 -0.21 -10.88 -13.32
N PRO A 436 -1.39 -10.76 -12.70
CA PRO A 436 -2.64 -10.65 -13.43
C PRO A 436 -2.74 -9.32 -14.20
N ASN A 437 -3.17 -9.39 -15.46
CA ASN A 437 -3.63 -8.23 -16.22
C ASN A 437 -5.01 -7.74 -15.72
N ASP A 438 -5.57 -6.70 -16.35
CA ASP A 438 -6.88 -6.14 -15.97
C ASP A 438 -8.03 -7.19 -15.93
N ALA A 439 -8.01 -8.21 -16.79
CA ALA A 439 -9.01 -9.28 -16.78
C ALA A 439 -8.79 -10.25 -15.61
N GLY A 440 -7.54 -10.58 -15.30
CA GLY A 440 -7.19 -11.35 -14.11
C GLY A 440 -7.53 -10.62 -12.81
N MET A 441 -7.27 -9.31 -12.72
CA MET A 441 -7.66 -8.48 -11.57
C MET A 441 -9.17 -8.45 -11.35
N LYS A 442 -9.96 -8.47 -12.43
CA LYS A 442 -11.42 -8.62 -12.34
C LYS A 442 -11.81 -10.01 -11.81
N ALA A 443 -11.19 -11.08 -12.31
CA ALA A 443 -11.47 -12.44 -11.84
C ALA A 443 -11.13 -12.63 -10.35
N LEU A 444 -10.01 -12.04 -9.89
CA LEU A 444 -9.66 -11.99 -8.47
C LEU A 444 -10.75 -11.31 -7.63
N ALA A 445 -11.21 -10.14 -8.06
CA ALA A 445 -12.24 -9.39 -7.34
C ALA A 445 -13.57 -10.14 -7.25
N GLU A 446 -13.99 -10.81 -8.33
CA GLU A 446 -15.20 -11.62 -8.36
C GLU A 446 -15.09 -12.82 -7.40
N ALA A 447 -13.97 -13.55 -7.45
CA ALA A 447 -13.73 -14.68 -6.56
C ALA A 447 -13.70 -14.28 -5.08
N VAL A 448 -13.11 -13.12 -4.76
CA VAL A 448 -13.10 -12.58 -3.38
C VAL A 448 -14.50 -12.17 -2.95
N ALA A 449 -15.24 -11.42 -3.78
CA ALA A 449 -16.58 -10.95 -3.45
C ALA A 449 -17.53 -12.11 -3.08
N ASP A 450 -17.49 -13.20 -3.84
CA ASP A 450 -18.34 -14.38 -3.66
C ASP A 450 -18.05 -15.16 -2.35
N ARG A 451 -16.95 -14.85 -1.65
CA ARG A 451 -16.52 -15.51 -0.40
C ARG A 451 -16.44 -14.58 0.80
N LEU A 452 -16.68 -13.29 0.61
CA LEU A 452 -16.73 -12.36 1.73
C LEU A 452 -17.98 -12.64 2.56
N PRO A 453 -17.84 -12.99 3.86
CA PRO A 453 -18.98 -13.28 4.71
C PRO A 453 -19.99 -12.13 4.73
N GLU A 454 -21.27 -12.46 4.82
CA GLU A 454 -22.31 -11.46 5.06
C GLU A 454 -22.09 -10.82 6.44
N SER A 455 -22.47 -9.55 6.57
CA SER A 455 -22.46 -8.92 7.89
C SER A 455 -23.70 -9.37 8.65
N GLU A 456 -23.52 -10.04 9.78
CA GLU A 456 -24.57 -10.13 10.79
C GLU A 456 -24.81 -8.69 11.31
N LEU A 457 -25.97 -8.11 10.94
CA LEU A 457 -26.34 -6.73 11.24
C LEU A 457 -26.83 -6.53 12.68
#